data_AF-A0A235IKN8-F1
#
_entry.id   AF-A0A235IKN8-F1
#
_cell.length_a   1.000
_cell.length_b   1.000
_cell.length_c   1.000
_cell.angle_alpha   90.00
_cell.angle_beta   90.00
_cell.angle_gamma   90.00
#
_symmetry.space_group_name_H-M   'P 1'
#
loop_
_entity.id
_entity.type
_entity.pdbx_description
1 polymer ?
#
loop_
_entity_poly.entity_id
_entity_poly.type
_entity_poly.pdbx_seq_one_letter_code
_entity_poly.pdbx_strand_id
1 'polypeptide(L)'
;MKLSLQSFTFFTSSLGLLTINFAFPLPAKAAIECEAGNMIYYPNGSLLTCILDRNTNVQVFSSLSETSNIPCRGKNYISFDEKGQFQSCQIADDIQIRTVNAVEICPAEYRIYVSTSDKGNKSFTCRQY
;
A
#
# COMPACT_ATOMS: atom_id res chain seq x y z
N MET A 1 36.96 67.78 13.96
CA MET A 1 38.39 67.55 14.22
C MET A 1 38.58 66.09 14.59
N LYS A 2 39.58 65.43 13.95
CA LYS A 2 40.14 64.08 14.19
C LYS A 2 39.37 62.84 13.69
N LEU A 3 39.89 62.30 12.59
CA LEU A 3 39.92 60.88 12.22
C LEU A 3 40.77 60.06 13.21
N SER A 4 40.45 58.76 13.36
CA SER A 4 41.35 57.61 13.62
C SER A 4 40.47 56.36 13.83
N LEU A 5 40.13 55.55 12.82
CA LEU A 5 40.85 54.41 12.24
C LEU A 5 41.29 53.31 13.23
N GLN A 6 41.06 52.04 12.81
CA GLN A 6 41.62 50.75 13.26
C GLN A 6 40.73 50.00 14.29
N SER A 7 40.31 48.74 14.13
CA SER A 7 40.86 47.60 13.36
C SER A 7 39.79 46.57 12.99
N PHE A 8 40.09 45.83 11.93
CA PHE A 8 39.39 44.64 11.43
C PHE A 8 39.40 43.50 12.45
N THR A 9 38.27 42.81 12.59
CA THR A 9 38.25 41.41 13.05
C THR A 9 37.36 40.61 12.10
N PHE A 10 38.00 39.66 11.42
CA PHE A 10 37.41 38.77 10.43
C PHE A 10 36.43 37.81 11.11
N PHE A 11 35.15 37.87 10.78
CA PHE A 11 34.22 36.78 11.09
C PHE A 11 34.40 35.70 10.04
N THR A 12 35.20 34.67 10.36
CA THR A 12 35.24 33.45 9.57
C THR A 12 34.01 32.61 9.94
N SER A 13 32.90 32.82 9.24
CA SER A 13 31.76 31.91 9.30
C SER A 13 32.11 30.64 8.53
N SER A 14 32.55 29.59 9.24
CA SER A 14 32.68 28.26 8.67
C SER A 14 31.27 27.72 8.37
N LEU A 15 30.87 27.77 7.10
CA LEU A 15 29.68 27.06 6.63
C LEU A 15 30.00 25.56 6.64
N GLY A 16 29.67 24.90 7.74
CA GLY A 16 29.63 23.44 7.79
C GLY A 16 28.55 22.95 6.84
N LEU A 17 28.96 22.36 5.71
CA LEU A 17 28.06 21.65 4.81
C LEU A 17 27.57 20.39 5.52
N LEU A 18 26.39 20.46 6.11
CA LEU A 18 25.66 19.29 6.59
C LEU A 18 25.24 18.47 5.36
N THR A 19 26.04 17.47 4.99
CA THR A 19 25.66 16.47 4.00
C THR A 19 24.60 15.56 4.62
N ILE A 20 23.34 15.95 4.48
CA ILE A 20 22.20 15.11 4.84
C ILE A 20 22.12 13.99 3.81
N ASN A 21 22.66 12.82 4.15
CA ASN A 21 22.44 11.60 3.38
C ASN A 21 20.97 11.20 3.53
N PHE A 22 20.12 11.66 2.62
CA PHE A 22 18.76 11.15 2.51
C PHE A 22 18.79 9.76 1.87
N ALA A 23 19.13 8.75 2.65
CA ALA A 23 18.76 7.38 2.33
C ALA A 23 17.24 7.26 2.58
N PHE A 24 16.43 7.75 1.65
CA PHE A 24 15.01 7.45 1.66
C PHE A 24 14.88 5.95 1.43
N PRO A 25 14.34 5.16 2.38
CA PRO A 25 13.95 3.80 2.05
C PRO A 25 12.93 3.93 0.92
N LEU A 26 13.28 3.42 -0.26
CA LEU A 26 12.30 3.24 -1.33
C LEU A 26 11.14 2.50 -0.67
N PRO A 27 9.91 3.04 -0.66
CA PRO A 27 8.80 2.28 -0.13
C PRO A 27 8.78 1.00 -0.95
N ALA A 28 9.01 -0.14 -0.30
CA ALA A 28 8.75 -1.44 -0.88
C ALA A 28 7.23 -1.57 -1.02
N LYS A 29 6.67 -0.78 -1.92
CA LYS A 29 5.33 -0.91 -2.44
C LYS A 29 5.43 -2.18 -3.27
N ALA A 30 4.88 -3.28 -2.78
CA ALA A 30 4.57 -4.40 -3.65
C ALA A 30 3.71 -3.83 -4.79
N ALA A 31 4.33 -3.56 -5.93
CA ALA A 31 3.65 -3.01 -7.08
C ALA A 31 2.76 -4.13 -7.61
N ILE A 32 1.48 -3.84 -7.74
CA ILE A 32 0.54 -4.77 -8.34
C ILE A 32 0.82 -4.72 -9.85
N GLU A 33 1.26 -5.84 -10.40
CA GLU A 33 1.56 -5.97 -11.82
C GLU A 33 0.29 -6.35 -12.56
N CYS A 34 -0.22 -5.40 -13.34
CA CYS A 34 -1.39 -5.57 -14.19
C CYS A 34 -0.97 -5.89 -15.63
N GLU A 35 -1.80 -6.65 -16.35
CA GLU A 35 -1.65 -6.79 -17.79
C GLU A 35 -1.82 -5.44 -18.51
N ALA A 36 -1.02 -5.23 -19.56
CA ALA A 36 -1.08 -4.02 -20.36
C ALA A 36 -2.48 -3.82 -20.98
N GLY A 37 -3.00 -2.59 -20.92
CA GLY A 37 -4.30 -2.24 -21.51
C GLY A 37 -5.54 -2.64 -20.70
N ASN A 38 -5.38 -3.33 -19.56
CA ASN A 38 -6.51 -3.81 -18.75
C ASN A 38 -6.75 -3.00 -17.46
N MET A 39 -6.09 -1.85 -17.30
CA MET A 39 -6.25 -0.98 -16.12
C MET A 39 -7.44 -0.05 -16.32
N ILE A 40 -8.36 -0.08 -15.37
CA ILE A 40 -9.51 0.82 -15.30
C ILE A 40 -9.34 1.71 -14.06
N TYR A 41 -9.59 3.00 -14.20
CA TYR A 41 -9.38 3.99 -13.16
C TYR A 41 -10.69 4.68 -12.77
N TYR A 42 -10.76 5.12 -11.52
CA TYR A 42 -11.75 6.09 -11.08
C TYR A 42 -11.46 7.48 -11.66
N PRO A 43 -12.45 8.41 -11.67
CA PRO A 43 -12.23 9.79 -12.13
C PRO A 43 -11.13 10.54 -11.37
N ASN A 44 -10.85 10.16 -10.12
CA ASN A 44 -9.77 10.74 -9.32
C ASN A 44 -8.37 10.19 -9.66
N GLY A 45 -8.26 9.31 -10.66
CA GLY A 45 -7.01 8.70 -11.12
C GLY A 45 -6.54 7.49 -10.32
N SER A 46 -7.24 7.10 -9.25
CA SER A 46 -6.94 5.86 -8.53
C SER A 46 -7.34 4.63 -9.36
N LEU A 47 -6.58 3.53 -9.22
CA LEU A 47 -6.86 2.27 -9.92
C LEU A 47 -8.14 1.66 -9.35
N LEU A 48 -9.17 1.45 -10.19
CA LEU A 48 -10.40 0.74 -9.83
C LEU A 48 -10.19 -0.77 -9.90
N THR A 49 -9.68 -1.25 -11.03
CA THR A 49 -9.50 -2.68 -11.28
C THR A 49 -8.48 -2.91 -12.39
N CYS A 50 -7.85 -4.08 -12.37
CA CYS A 50 -7.09 -4.59 -13.50
C CYS A 50 -7.04 -6.12 -13.50
N ILE A 51 -6.62 -6.71 -14.62
CA ILE A 51 -6.24 -8.12 -14.68
C ILE A 51 -4.80 -8.24 -14.17
N LEU A 52 -4.57 -9.08 -13.16
CA LEU A 52 -3.24 -9.38 -12.64
C LEU A 52 -2.40 -10.14 -13.67
N ASP A 53 -1.15 -9.74 -13.88
CA ASP A 53 -0.27 -10.48 -14.78
C ASP A 53 0.17 -11.84 -14.19
N ARG A 54 0.38 -11.88 -12.86
CA ARG A 54 0.82 -13.07 -12.11
C ARG A 54 0.18 -13.14 -10.73
N ASN A 55 0.29 -14.31 -10.09
CA ASN A 55 -0.13 -14.48 -8.69
C ASN A 55 0.56 -13.43 -7.82
N THR A 56 -0.21 -12.74 -6.97
CA THR A 56 0.26 -11.60 -6.19
C THR A 56 -0.28 -11.71 -4.76
N ASN A 57 0.61 -11.62 -3.77
CA ASN A 57 0.19 -11.55 -2.37
C ASN A 57 -0.12 -10.12 -1.97
N VAL A 58 -1.37 -9.87 -1.58
CA VAL A 58 -1.83 -8.57 -1.08
C VAL A 58 -1.89 -8.61 0.44
N GLN A 59 -1.19 -7.68 1.09
CA GLN A 59 -1.26 -7.50 2.54
C GLN A 59 -2.42 -6.56 2.89
N VAL A 60 -3.33 -7.06 3.73
CA VAL A 60 -4.43 -6.28 4.27
C VAL A 60 -4.24 -6.13 5.77
N PHE A 61 -3.97 -4.90 6.19
CA PHE A 61 -3.87 -4.54 7.61
C PHE A 61 -5.26 -4.28 8.20
N SER A 62 -5.50 -4.81 9.40
CA SER A 62 -6.67 -4.50 10.22
C SER A 62 -6.19 -4.07 11.61
N SER A 63 -6.87 -3.12 12.23
CA SER A 63 -6.62 -2.73 13.63
C SER A 63 -7.04 -3.79 14.64
N LEU A 64 -8.00 -4.65 14.28
CA LEU A 64 -8.58 -5.67 15.17
C LEU A 64 -8.04 -7.09 14.93
N SER A 65 -7.34 -7.31 13.81
CA SER A 65 -6.79 -8.61 13.45
C SER A 65 -5.34 -8.46 13.02
N GLU A 66 -4.58 -9.55 13.00
CA GLU A 66 -3.27 -9.56 12.37
C GLU A 66 -3.35 -9.19 10.88
N THR A 67 -2.19 -8.83 10.31
CA THR A 67 -2.07 -8.58 8.87
C THR A 67 -2.41 -9.85 8.10
N SER A 68 -3.37 -9.76 7.18
CA SER A 68 -3.77 -10.88 6.34
C SER A 68 -3.02 -10.84 5.02
N ASN A 69 -2.40 -11.97 4.64
CA ASN A 69 -1.82 -12.16 3.32
C ASN A 69 -2.85 -12.86 2.42
N ILE A 70 -3.26 -12.18 1.35
CA ILE A 70 -4.26 -12.69 0.41
C ILE A 70 -3.53 -13.07 -0.89
N PRO A 71 -3.43 -14.35 -1.24
CA PRO A 71 -2.80 -14.81 -2.47
C PRO A 71 -3.77 -14.59 -3.63
N CYS A 72 -3.75 -13.43 -4.25
CA CYS A 72 -4.57 -13.15 -5.42
C CYS A 72 -4.06 -13.91 -6.63
N ARG A 73 -4.97 -14.56 -7.34
CA ARG A 73 -4.71 -15.34 -8.54
C ARG A 73 -4.38 -14.44 -9.74
N GLY A 74 -3.31 -14.78 -10.43
CA GLY A 74 -2.93 -14.16 -11.71
C GLY A 74 -3.97 -14.43 -12.80
N LYS A 75 -3.92 -13.64 -13.86
CA LYS A 75 -4.86 -13.69 -14.99
C LYS A 75 -6.32 -13.50 -14.59
N ASN A 76 -6.57 -12.88 -13.44
CA ASN A 76 -7.88 -12.59 -12.89
C ASN A 76 -7.95 -11.15 -12.38
N TYR A 77 -9.18 -10.64 -12.24
CA TYR A 77 -9.42 -9.28 -11.80
C TYR A 77 -9.12 -9.07 -10.31
N ILE A 78 -8.35 -8.03 -10.01
CA ILE A 78 -8.20 -7.42 -8.69
C ILE A 78 -8.90 -6.06 -8.68
N SER A 79 -9.60 -5.72 -7.60
CA SER A 79 -10.32 -4.45 -7.46
C SER A 79 -9.92 -3.68 -6.21
N PHE A 80 -10.06 -2.36 -6.29
CA PHE A 80 -9.76 -1.40 -5.22
C PHE A 80 -10.90 -0.39 -5.09
N ASP A 81 -10.96 0.31 -3.95
CA ASP A 81 -11.85 1.45 -3.75
C ASP A 81 -11.25 2.75 -4.30
N GLU A 82 -12.04 3.84 -4.28
CA GLU A 82 -11.60 5.17 -4.74
C GLU A 82 -10.39 5.74 -3.99
N LYS A 83 -10.04 5.17 -2.83
CA LYS A 83 -8.86 5.54 -2.03
C LYS A 83 -7.65 4.65 -2.36
N GLY A 84 -7.79 3.72 -3.31
CA GLY A 84 -6.77 2.75 -3.68
C GLY A 84 -6.59 1.60 -2.68
N GLN A 85 -7.57 1.37 -1.79
CA GLN A 85 -7.53 0.24 -0.87
C GLN A 85 -8.07 -1.02 -1.54
N PHE A 86 -7.40 -2.15 -1.31
CA PHE A 86 -7.83 -3.45 -1.81
C PHE A 86 -9.29 -3.77 -1.41
N GLN A 87 -10.09 -4.16 -2.39
CA GLN A 87 -11.48 -4.57 -2.20
C GLN A 87 -11.71 -6.04 -2.51
N SER A 88 -11.18 -6.58 -3.61
CA SER A 88 -11.42 -7.99 -3.96
C SER A 88 -10.41 -8.58 -4.92
N CYS A 89 -10.26 -9.89 -4.85
CA CYS A 89 -9.65 -10.70 -5.92
C CYS A 89 -10.13 -12.14 -5.81
N GLN A 90 -9.93 -12.91 -6.88
CA GLN A 90 -10.01 -14.36 -6.79
C GLN A 90 -8.74 -14.89 -6.10
N ILE A 91 -8.86 -15.83 -5.16
CA ILE A 91 -7.69 -16.36 -4.45
C ILE A 91 -7.08 -17.57 -5.15
N ALA A 92 -5.75 -17.66 -5.09
CA ALA A 92 -4.95 -18.72 -5.70
C ALA A 92 -4.92 -19.98 -4.82
N ASP A 93 -4.86 -19.79 -3.51
CA ASP A 93 -4.73 -20.83 -2.49
C ASP A 93 -5.78 -20.65 -1.38
N ASP A 94 -6.08 -21.72 -0.65
CA ASP A 94 -6.94 -21.67 0.54
C ASP A 94 -6.38 -20.67 1.57
N ILE A 95 -7.24 -19.83 2.13
CA ILE A 95 -6.87 -18.92 3.21
C ILE A 95 -7.76 -19.10 4.43
N GLN A 96 -7.17 -18.93 5.60
CA GLN A 96 -7.90 -18.88 6.86
C GLN A 96 -8.26 -17.44 7.18
N ILE A 97 -9.56 -17.15 7.25
CA ILE A 97 -10.09 -15.89 7.76
C ILE A 97 -10.36 -16.09 9.25
N ARG A 98 -9.62 -15.36 10.09
CA ARG A 98 -9.80 -15.39 11.54
C ARG A 98 -10.64 -14.19 11.98
N THR A 99 -11.77 -14.46 12.60
CA THR A 99 -12.58 -13.47 13.31
C THR A 99 -12.48 -13.72 14.81
N VAL A 100 -13.00 -12.80 15.63
CA VAL A 100 -12.97 -12.92 17.10
C VAL A 100 -13.60 -14.24 17.59
N ASN A 101 -14.60 -14.76 16.86
CA ASN A 101 -15.41 -15.89 17.31
C ASN A 101 -15.31 -17.14 16.42
N ALA A 102 -14.65 -17.07 15.27
CA ALA A 102 -14.62 -18.17 14.29
C ALA A 102 -13.38 -18.13 13.39
N VAL A 103 -12.99 -19.31 12.93
CA VAL A 103 -12.03 -19.48 11.83
C VAL A 103 -12.82 -20.05 10.64
N GLU A 104 -12.83 -19.31 9.54
CA GLU A 104 -13.45 -19.75 8.28
C GLU A 104 -12.34 -20.02 7.26
N ILE A 105 -12.46 -21.12 6.51
CA ILE A 105 -11.58 -21.39 5.38
C ILE A 105 -12.26 -20.86 4.12
N CYS A 106 -11.59 -19.93 3.43
CA CYS A 106 -11.98 -19.49 2.10
C CYS A 106 -11.22 -20.34 1.08
N PRO A 107 -11.89 -21.24 0.33
CA PRO A 107 -11.21 -22.14 -0.59
C PRO A 107 -10.59 -21.42 -1.78
N ALA A 108 -9.54 -21.99 -2.36
CA ALA A 108 -8.98 -21.57 -3.63
C ALA A 108 -10.08 -21.38 -4.70
N GLU A 109 -9.83 -20.49 -5.66
CA GLU A 109 -10.78 -20.08 -6.70
C GLU A 109 -11.95 -19.22 -6.23
N TYR A 110 -12.21 -19.09 -4.93
CA TYR A 110 -13.28 -18.22 -4.45
C TYR A 110 -12.87 -16.76 -4.57
N ARG A 111 -13.86 -15.86 -4.57
CA ARG A 111 -13.62 -14.43 -4.50
C ARG A 111 -13.68 -13.98 -3.06
N ILE A 112 -12.61 -13.35 -2.59
CA ILE A 112 -12.58 -12.67 -1.31
C ILE A 112 -12.94 -11.20 -1.51
N TYR A 113 -13.78 -10.68 -0.63
CA TYR A 113 -14.15 -9.28 -0.54
C TYR A 113 -13.72 -8.72 0.80
N VAL A 114 -13.15 -7.52 0.77
CA VAL A 114 -12.70 -6.78 1.95
C VAL A 114 -13.52 -5.51 2.03
N SER A 115 -14.16 -5.31 3.17
CA SER A 115 -14.78 -4.03 3.50
C SER A 115 -14.04 -3.38 4.67
N THR A 116 -14.05 -2.05 4.67
CA THR A 116 -13.38 -1.24 5.68
C THR A 116 -14.42 -0.37 6.37
N SER A 117 -14.50 -0.43 7.69
CA SER A 117 -15.35 0.49 8.45
C SER A 117 -14.72 1.88 8.51
N ASP A 118 -15.50 2.88 8.92
CA ASP A 118 -14.99 4.25 9.15
C ASP A 118 -13.86 4.32 10.18
N LYS A 119 -13.79 3.34 11.08
CA LYS A 119 -12.73 3.21 12.09
C LYS A 119 -11.49 2.45 11.59
N GLY A 120 -11.47 2.06 10.31
CA GLY A 120 -10.38 1.32 9.69
C GLY A 120 -10.41 -0.20 9.91
N ASN A 121 -11.44 -0.72 10.59
CA ASN A 121 -11.56 -2.17 10.83
C ASN A 121 -11.87 -2.87 9.51
N LYS A 122 -11.19 -3.99 9.25
CA LYS A 122 -11.45 -4.81 8.06
C LYS A 122 -12.38 -5.96 8.39
N SER A 123 -13.30 -6.26 7.47
CA SER A 123 -14.05 -7.52 7.48
C SER A 123 -13.93 -8.20 6.13
N PHE A 124 -13.93 -9.53 6.15
CA PHE A 124 -13.72 -10.36 4.98
C PHE A 124 -15.00 -11.15 4.68
N THR A 125 -15.32 -11.32 3.41
CA THR A 125 -16.40 -12.19 2.95
C THR A 125 -15.88 -13.06 1.82
N CYS A 126 -16.10 -14.36 1.90
CA CYS A 126 -15.72 -15.32 0.88
C CYS A 126 -16.94 -15.81 0.11
N ARG A 127 -16.90 -15.83 -1.22
CA ARG A 127 -18.00 -16.34 -2.06
C ARG A 127 -17.49 -17.10 -3.26
N GLN A 128 -18.21 -18.15 -3.64
CA GLN A 128 -18.04 -18.80 -4.94
C GLN A 128 -18.49 -17.81 -6.03
N TYR A 129 -17.70 -17.69 -7.10
CA TYR A 129 -17.97 -16.80 -8.23
C TYR A 129 -19.22 -17.25 -9.00
#